data_AF-R0J1X7-F1
#
_entry.id   AF-R0J1X7-F1
#
_cell.length_a   1.000
_cell.length_b   1.000
_cell.length_c   1.000
_cell.angle_alpha   90.00
_cell.angle_beta   90.00
_cell.angle_gamma   90.00
#
_symmetry.space_group_name_H-M   'P 1'
#
loop_
_entity.id
_entity.type
_entity.pdbx_description
1 polymer ?
#
loop_
_entity_poly.entity_id
_entity_poly.type
_entity_poly.pdbx_seq_one_letter_code
_entity_poly.pdbx_strand_id
1 'polypeptide(L)'
;MSIPGAEDQIDPATFEQILEMDEDEEEREFSKSIVYDFFGQADQTFKKMDKELEKKDGKYLKELSELGHFLKGSSATLGLTKVKDSCEKIQHYGQLKDEAGTKDITEEQAQENLGKIIKQAKTEFAEVKDILKEFYKDDDA
;
A
#
# COMPACT_ATOMS: atom_id res chain seq x y z
N MET A 1 -9.37 -0.53 19.16
CA MET A 1 -9.27 -2.01 19.14
C MET A 1 -7.94 -2.44 18.53
N SER A 2 -7.34 -3.58 18.93
CA SER A 2 -6.11 -4.10 18.29
C SER A 2 -6.43 -5.33 17.44
N ILE A 3 -5.98 -5.36 16.18
CA ILE A 3 -6.11 -6.52 15.30
C ILE A 3 -4.96 -7.50 15.63
N PRO A 4 -5.25 -8.73 16.06
CA PRO A 4 -4.22 -9.72 16.35
C PRO A 4 -3.30 -9.93 15.13
N GLY A 5 -1.97 -9.91 15.34
CA GLY A 5 -0.98 -10.11 14.27
C GLY A 5 -0.68 -8.88 13.39
N ALA A 6 -1.45 -7.79 13.52
CA ALA A 6 -1.25 -6.55 12.76
C ALA A 6 -0.40 -5.49 13.48
N GLU A 7 0.31 -5.88 14.55
CA GLU A 7 1.12 -4.98 15.36
C GLU A 7 2.13 -4.25 14.45
N ASP A 8 2.11 -2.92 14.52
CA ASP A 8 2.90 -2.00 13.67
C ASP A 8 2.59 -2.03 12.16
N GLN A 9 1.59 -2.79 11.69
CA GLN A 9 1.14 -2.82 10.29
C GLN A 9 -0.11 -1.99 10.02
N ILE A 10 -0.97 -1.87 11.04
CA ILE A 10 -2.23 -1.15 10.98
C ILE A 10 -2.28 -0.15 12.13
N ASP A 11 -2.56 1.12 11.82
CA ASP A 11 -2.88 2.14 12.79
C ASP A 11 -4.27 1.84 13.40
N PRO A 12 -4.34 1.45 14.68
CA PRO A 12 -5.57 0.98 15.27
C PRO A 12 -6.62 2.09 15.35
N ALA A 13 -6.20 3.35 15.54
CA ALA A 13 -7.11 4.48 15.65
C ALA A 13 -7.81 4.78 14.31
N THR A 14 -7.07 4.76 13.20
CA THR A 14 -7.63 4.96 11.85
C THR A 14 -8.52 3.79 11.46
N PHE A 15 -8.10 2.55 11.72
CA PHE A 15 -8.90 1.39 11.35
C PHE A 15 -10.17 1.26 12.21
N GLU A 16 -10.11 1.61 13.50
CA GLU A 16 -11.28 1.65 14.38
C GLU A 16 -12.35 2.61 13.89
N GLN A 17 -11.99 3.77 13.33
CA GLN A 17 -12.96 4.68 12.72
C GLN A 17 -13.73 4.05 11.56
N ILE A 18 -13.09 3.14 10.80
CA ILE A 18 -13.76 2.42 9.71
C ILE A 18 -14.69 1.35 10.28
N LEU A 19 -14.26 0.65 11.32
CA LEU A 19 -15.09 -0.35 12.02
C LEU A 19 -16.31 0.28 12.71
N GLU A 20 -16.21 1.51 13.20
CA GLU A 20 -17.32 2.28 13.77
C GLU A 20 -18.40 2.66 12.74
N MET A 21 -18.10 2.52 11.44
CA MET A 21 -19.07 2.75 10.37
C MET A 21 -19.91 1.52 10.02
N ASP A 22 -19.58 0.34 10.58
CA ASP A 22 -20.39 -0.85 10.40
C ASP A 22 -21.69 -0.76 11.22
N GLU A 23 -22.81 -1.12 10.60
CA GLU A 23 -24.12 -1.20 11.29
C GLU A 23 -24.21 -2.43 12.20
N ASP A 24 -23.51 -3.51 11.85
CA ASP A 24 -23.45 -4.77 12.58
C ASP A 24 -21.98 -5.20 12.78
N GLU A 25 -21.60 -5.45 14.04
CA GLU A 25 -20.23 -5.79 14.42
C GLU A 25 -19.81 -7.23 14.08
N GLU A 26 -20.76 -8.12 13.80
CA GLU A 26 -20.50 -9.50 13.38
C GLU A 26 -20.35 -9.61 11.85
N GLU A 27 -21.20 -8.91 11.09
CA GLU A 27 -21.19 -8.96 9.63
C GLU A 27 -20.12 -8.06 9.00
N ARG A 28 -19.90 -6.87 9.59
CA ARG A 28 -18.86 -5.90 9.18
C ARG A 28 -18.89 -5.58 7.68
N GLU A 29 -20.08 -5.51 7.08
CA GLU A 29 -20.23 -5.43 5.62
C GLU A 29 -19.54 -4.19 5.01
N PHE A 30 -19.63 -3.04 5.69
CA PHE A 30 -19.10 -1.78 5.18
C PHE A 30 -17.58 -1.76 5.22
N SER A 31 -16.98 -2.06 6.38
CA SER A 31 -15.53 -2.07 6.53
C SER A 31 -14.89 -3.15 5.67
N LYS A 32 -15.50 -4.35 5.60
CA LYS A 32 -15.06 -5.44 4.71
C LYS A 32 -15.08 -5.00 3.25
N SER A 33 -16.16 -4.35 2.80
CA SER A 33 -16.26 -3.86 1.41
C SER A 33 -15.10 -2.92 1.04
N ILE A 34 -14.81 -1.91 1.87
CA ILE A 34 -13.70 -0.96 1.61
C ILE A 34 -12.34 -1.66 1.60
N VAL A 35 -12.12 -2.59 2.53
CA VAL A 35 -10.87 -3.36 2.60
C VAL A 35 -10.66 -4.21 1.34
N TYR A 36 -11.71 -4.86 0.84
CA TYR A 36 -11.62 -5.71 -0.36
C TYR A 36 -11.48 -4.88 -1.64
N ASP A 37 -12.13 -3.73 -1.71
CA ASP A 37 -11.91 -2.76 -2.79
C ASP A 37 -10.46 -2.28 -2.82
N PHE A 38 -9.88 -1.99 -1.64
CA PHE A 38 -8.45 -1.69 -1.54
C PHE A 38 -7.57 -2.85 -2.01
N PHE A 39 -7.89 -4.10 -1.67
CA PHE A 39 -7.12 -5.25 -2.15
C PHE A 39 -7.04 -5.29 -3.68
N GLY A 40 -8.19 -5.13 -4.34
CA GLY A 40 -8.25 -5.07 -5.80
C GLY A 40 -7.45 -3.89 -6.37
N GLN A 41 -7.56 -2.73 -5.76
CA GLN A 41 -6.85 -1.52 -6.16
C GLN A 41 -5.32 -1.68 -6.02
N ALA A 42 -4.85 -2.23 -4.89
CA ALA A 42 -3.45 -2.50 -4.63
C ALA A 42 -2.88 -3.52 -5.63
N ASP A 43 -3.56 -4.64 -5.84
CA ASP A 43 -3.15 -5.68 -6.80
C ASP A 43 -3.02 -5.12 -8.23
N GLN A 44 -3.97 -4.29 -8.66
CA GLN A 44 -3.90 -3.63 -9.96
C GLN A 44 -2.77 -2.60 -10.05
N THR A 45 -2.56 -1.84 -8.99
CA THR A 45 -1.53 -0.79 -8.93
C THR A 45 -0.13 -1.39 -8.97
N PHE A 46 0.13 -2.44 -8.19
CA PHE A 46 1.41 -3.14 -8.22
C PHE A 46 1.71 -3.78 -9.57
N LYS A 47 0.70 -4.35 -10.25
CA LYS A 47 0.85 -4.85 -11.63
C LYS A 47 1.21 -3.75 -12.62
N LYS A 48 0.69 -2.53 -12.44
CA LYS A 48 1.09 -1.37 -13.26
C LYS A 48 2.53 -0.94 -12.96
N MET A 49 2.90 -0.90 -11.67
CA MET A 49 4.25 -0.56 -11.25
C MET A 49 5.32 -1.49 -11.86
N ASP A 50 5.06 -2.80 -11.87
CA ASP A 50 5.96 -3.77 -12.52
C ASP A 50 6.16 -3.46 -14.01
N LYS A 51 5.07 -3.20 -14.73
CA LYS A 51 5.11 -2.89 -16.16
C LYS A 51 5.88 -1.61 -16.43
N GLU A 52 5.70 -0.58 -15.61
CA GLU A 52 6.47 0.67 -15.75
C GLU A 52 7.96 0.45 -15.47
N LEU A 53 8.30 -0.35 -14.45
CA LEU A 53 9.70 -0.72 -14.17
C LEU A 53 10.37 -1.51 -15.31
N GLU A 54 9.61 -2.36 -16.01
CA GLU A 54 10.12 -3.12 -17.16
C GLU A 54 10.38 -2.26 -18.39
N LYS A 55 9.54 -1.24 -18.64
CA LYS A 55 9.66 -0.36 -19.82
C LYS A 55 10.96 0.43 -19.83
N LYS A 56 11.35 0.99 -18.68
CA LYS A 56 12.52 1.86 -18.52
C LYS A 56 12.62 2.96 -19.60
N ASP A 57 11.47 3.53 -19.99
CA ASP A 57 11.39 4.58 -21.02
C ASP A 57 11.43 5.99 -20.40
N GLY A 58 11.31 7.06 -21.17
CA GLY A 58 11.47 8.43 -20.64
C GLY A 58 10.40 8.91 -19.63
N LYS A 59 9.39 8.12 -19.27
CA LYS A 59 8.27 8.55 -18.40
C LYS A 59 7.96 7.63 -17.22
N TYR A 60 8.53 6.42 -17.16
CA TYR A 60 8.24 5.45 -16.10
C TYR A 60 8.38 5.99 -14.68
N LEU A 61 9.39 6.83 -14.39
CA LEU A 61 9.58 7.42 -13.06
C LEU A 61 8.38 8.28 -12.61
N LYS A 62 7.86 9.09 -13.53
CA LYS A 62 6.68 9.93 -13.27
C LYS A 62 5.45 9.07 -13.01
N GLU A 63 5.22 8.06 -13.84
CA GLU A 63 4.11 7.12 -13.65
C GLU A 63 4.23 6.33 -12.34
N LEU A 64 5.42 5.86 -11.99
CA LEU A 64 5.68 5.19 -10.71
C LEU A 64 5.42 6.13 -9.53
N SER A 65 5.79 7.41 -9.65
CA SER A 65 5.51 8.41 -8.61
C SER A 65 4.00 8.60 -8.41
N GLU A 66 3.24 8.70 -9.50
CA GLU A 66 1.78 8.87 -9.47
C GLU A 66 1.08 7.62 -8.90
N LEU A 67 1.53 6.43 -9.28
CA LEU A 67 1.03 5.16 -8.72
C LEU A 67 1.34 5.04 -7.21
N GLY A 68 2.55 5.45 -6.79
CA GLY A 68 2.95 5.50 -5.39
C GLY A 68 2.08 6.47 -4.59
N HIS A 69 1.86 7.69 -5.11
CA HIS A 69 1.00 8.69 -4.48
C HIS A 69 -0.44 8.20 -4.32
N PHE A 70 -0.99 7.59 -5.38
CA PHE A 70 -2.34 7.04 -5.38
C PHE A 70 -2.53 5.96 -4.31
N LEU A 71 -1.62 4.98 -4.28
CA LEU A 71 -1.73 3.86 -3.33
C LEU A 71 -1.41 4.28 -1.89
N LYS A 72 -0.52 5.27 -1.70
CA LYS A 72 -0.29 5.93 -0.42
C LYS A 72 -1.58 6.52 0.15
N GLY A 73 -2.34 7.27 -0.67
CA GLY A 73 -3.60 7.87 -0.23
C GLY A 73 -4.61 6.82 0.22
N SER A 74 -4.76 5.76 -0.57
CA SER A 74 -5.72 4.69 -0.27
C SER A 74 -5.33 3.85 0.96
N SER A 75 -4.05 3.48 1.08
CA SER A 75 -3.55 2.77 2.27
C SER A 75 -3.62 3.62 3.55
N ALA A 76 -3.44 4.93 3.45
CA ALA A 76 -3.61 5.85 4.58
C ALA A 76 -5.05 5.86 5.12
N THR A 77 -6.06 5.81 4.24
CA THR A 77 -7.47 5.76 4.65
C THR A 77 -7.78 4.54 5.50
N LEU A 78 -7.12 3.40 5.23
CA LEU A 78 -7.24 2.16 5.98
C LEU A 78 -6.24 2.03 7.14
N GLY A 79 -5.40 3.05 7.39
CA GLY A 79 -4.38 2.98 8.43
C GLY A 79 -3.27 1.96 8.17
N LEU A 80 -3.05 1.49 6.94
CA LEU A 80 -2.04 0.47 6.62
C LEU A 80 -0.64 1.12 6.58
N THR A 81 -0.02 1.30 7.74
CA THR A 81 1.15 2.15 7.96
C THR A 81 2.35 1.75 7.09
N LYS A 82 2.72 0.48 7.07
CA LYS A 82 3.88 0.00 6.30
C LYS A 82 3.67 0.17 4.79
N VAL A 83 2.51 -0.23 4.29
CA VAL A 83 2.16 -0.08 2.87
C VAL A 83 2.17 1.41 2.48
N LYS A 84 1.61 2.28 3.33
CA LYS A 84 1.61 3.74 3.14
C LYS A 84 3.02 4.29 3.05
N ASP A 85 3.90 3.92 3.98
CA ASP A 85 5.28 4.40 4.05
C ASP A 85 6.10 3.91 2.83
N SER A 86 5.94 2.66 2.43
CA SER A 86 6.58 2.14 1.21
C SER A 86 6.06 2.83 -0.06
N CYS A 87 4.77 3.14 -0.14
CA CYS A 87 4.19 3.90 -1.24
C CYS A 87 4.70 5.36 -1.29
N GLU A 88 4.95 5.98 -0.14
CA GLU A 88 5.58 7.30 -0.06
C GLU A 88 7.02 7.26 -0.58
N LYS A 89 7.79 6.22 -0.22
CA LYS A 89 9.14 6.04 -0.77
C LYS A 89 9.11 5.83 -2.30
N ILE A 90 8.15 5.05 -2.81
CA ILE A 90 7.94 4.92 -4.27
C ILE A 90 7.68 6.28 -4.91
N GLN A 91 6.81 7.09 -4.30
CA GLN A 91 6.53 8.45 -4.76
C GLN A 91 7.81 9.29 -4.85
N HIS A 92 8.63 9.30 -3.80
CA HIS A 92 9.87 10.07 -3.74
C HIS A 92 10.91 9.60 -4.75
N TYR A 93 11.16 8.29 -4.86
CA TYR A 93 12.11 7.77 -5.85
C TYR A 93 11.68 8.08 -7.29
N GLY A 94 10.38 8.01 -7.59
CA GLY A 94 9.83 8.42 -8.88
C GLY A 94 10.01 9.91 -9.19
N GLN A 95 10.29 10.74 -8.19
CA GLN A 95 10.63 12.16 -8.33
C GLN A 95 12.15 12.42 -8.34
N LEU A 96 12.96 11.36 -8.47
CA LEU A 96 14.41 11.42 -8.32
C LEU A 96 14.85 11.99 -6.96
N LYS A 97 14.10 11.66 -5.91
CA LYS A 97 14.45 11.99 -4.53
C LYS A 97 14.86 10.75 -3.74
N ASP A 98 15.65 10.95 -2.69
CA ASP A 98 15.95 9.92 -1.71
C ASP A 98 14.71 9.47 -0.92
N GLU A 99 14.84 8.46 -0.07
CA GLU A 99 13.69 7.88 0.65
C GLU A 99 12.91 8.91 1.49
N ALA A 100 13.61 9.92 2.01
CA ALA A 100 13.04 11.00 2.81
C ALA A 100 12.43 12.13 1.96
N GLY A 101 12.60 12.11 0.64
CA GLY A 101 12.12 13.17 -0.26
C GLY A 101 12.97 14.45 -0.20
N THR A 102 14.15 14.40 0.40
CA THR A 102 14.95 15.60 0.76
C THR A 102 16.12 15.87 -0.17
N LYS A 103 16.72 14.83 -0.74
CA LYS A 103 17.92 14.94 -1.58
C LYS A 103 17.63 14.41 -2.98
N ASP A 104 18.21 15.05 -3.98
CA ASP A 104 18.21 14.54 -5.34
C ASP A 104 19.10 13.30 -5.47
N ILE A 105 18.65 12.32 -6.23
CA ILE A 105 19.39 11.09 -6.57
C ILE A 105 19.46 10.91 -8.10
N THR A 106 20.39 10.06 -8.54
CA THR A 106 20.50 9.69 -9.96
C THR A 106 19.35 8.78 -10.38
N GLU A 107 19.09 8.73 -11.70
CA GLU A 107 18.07 7.82 -12.25
C GLU A 107 18.42 6.35 -11.99
N GLU A 108 19.70 5.98 -12.05
CA GLU A 108 20.17 4.63 -11.75
C GLU A 108 19.88 4.25 -10.29
N GLN A 109 20.13 5.16 -9.35
CA GLN A 109 19.79 4.96 -7.93
C GLN A 109 18.28 4.85 -7.73
N ALA A 110 17.50 5.72 -8.38
CA ALA A 110 16.05 5.68 -8.30
C ALA A 110 15.50 4.34 -8.82
N GLN A 111 15.99 3.87 -9.97
CA GLN A 111 15.60 2.59 -10.55
C GLN A 111 15.90 1.40 -9.62
N GLU A 112 17.10 1.34 -9.06
CA GLU A 112 17.48 0.28 -8.13
C GLU A 112 16.59 0.30 -6.87
N ASN A 113 16.39 1.49 -6.30
CA ASN A 113 15.59 1.68 -5.10
C ASN A 113 14.11 1.38 -5.35
N LEU A 114 13.54 1.80 -6.48
CA LEU A 114 12.16 1.49 -6.91
C LEU A 114 11.94 -0.02 -6.99
N GLY A 115 12.86 -0.76 -7.61
CA GLY A 115 12.76 -2.22 -7.70
C GLY A 115 12.73 -2.89 -6.32
N LYS A 116 13.54 -2.42 -5.37
CA LYS A 116 13.57 -2.94 -4.00
C LYS A 116 12.31 -2.59 -3.23
N ILE A 117 11.90 -1.32 -3.24
CA ILE A 117 10.78 -0.86 -2.42
C ILE A 117 9.43 -1.35 -2.95
N ILE A 118 9.26 -1.51 -4.27
CA ILE A 118 8.02 -2.07 -4.84
C ILE A 118 7.88 -3.54 -4.42
N LYS A 119 8.99 -4.29 -4.40
CA LYS A 119 8.98 -5.66 -3.88
C LYS A 119 8.63 -5.70 -2.39
N GLN A 120 9.19 -4.79 -1.59
CA GLN A 120 8.87 -4.68 -0.17
C GLN A 120 7.38 -4.33 0.05
N ALA A 121 6.86 -3.32 -0.65
CA ALA A 121 5.46 -2.89 -0.56
C ALA A 121 4.48 -4.03 -0.85
N LYS A 122 4.81 -4.88 -1.83
CA LYS A 122 4.02 -6.08 -2.15
C LYS A 122 4.04 -7.13 -1.04
N THR A 123 5.19 -7.34 -0.40
CA THR A 123 5.31 -8.25 0.73
C THR A 123 4.50 -7.74 1.91
N GLU A 124 4.66 -6.46 2.28
CA GLU A 124 3.89 -5.81 3.35
C GLU A 124 2.37 -5.84 3.06
N PHE A 125 1.99 -5.64 1.80
CA PHE A 125 0.60 -5.75 1.37
C PHE A 125 0.06 -7.19 1.48
N ALA A 126 0.84 -8.20 1.09
CA ALA A 126 0.44 -9.60 1.22
C ALA A 126 0.25 -9.99 2.70
N GLU A 127 1.19 -9.62 3.56
CA GLU A 127 1.11 -9.86 5.00
C GLU A 127 -0.15 -9.24 5.62
N VAL A 128 -0.42 -7.96 5.35
CA VAL A 128 -1.60 -7.29 5.92
C VAL A 128 -2.91 -7.78 5.31
N LYS A 129 -2.90 -8.20 4.03
CA LYS A 129 -4.06 -8.81 3.36
C LYS A 129 -4.46 -10.12 4.02
N ASP A 130 -3.49 -10.98 4.35
CA ASP A 130 -3.76 -12.25 5.02
C ASP A 130 -4.31 -12.02 6.43
N ILE A 131 -3.74 -11.08 7.19
CA ILE A 131 -4.23 -10.70 8.53
C ILE A 131 -5.67 -10.18 8.46
N LEU A 132 -5.97 -9.31 7.50
CA LEU A 132 -7.31 -8.74 7.35
C LEU A 132 -8.33 -9.79 6.89
N LYS A 133 -7.95 -10.74 6.02
CA LYS A 133 -8.81 -11.87 5.67
C LYS A 133 -9.17 -12.74 6.88
N GLU A 134 -8.18 -13.05 7.72
CA GLU A 134 -8.41 -13.78 8.97
C GLU A 134 -9.32 -12.99 9.92
N PHE A 135 -9.09 -11.67 10.05
CA PHE A 135 -9.94 -10.79 10.86
C PHE A 135 -11.41 -10.80 10.41
N TYR A 136 -11.67 -10.77 9.09
CA TYR A 136 -13.02 -10.84 8.52
C TYR A 136 -13.57 -12.27 8.37
N LYS A 137 -12.87 -13.29 8.93
CA LYS A 137 -13.24 -14.71 8.87
C LYS A 137 -13.55 -15.20 7.45
N ASP A 138 -12.80 -14.69 6.49
CA ASP A 138 -12.93 -15.09 5.10
C ASP A 138 -12.12 -16.38 4.86
N ASP A 139 -12.74 -17.52 5.14
CA ASP A 139 -12.19 -18.87 4.93
C ASP A 139 -12.15 -19.28 3.44
N ASP A 140 -12.41 -18.37 2.50
CA ASP A 140 -12.22 -18.60 1.06
C ASP A 140 -10.71 -18.58 0.71
N ALA A 141 -10.02 -19.67 1.09
CA ALA A 141 -8.69 -20.08 0.62
C ALA A 141 -8.79 -21.29 -0.33
#